data_AF-A0A7S4DKE3-F1
#
_entry.id   AF-A0A7S4DKE3-F1
#
_cell.length_a   1.000
_cell.length_b   1.000
_cell.length_c   1.000
_cell.angle_alpha   90.00
_cell.angle_beta   90.00
_cell.angle_gamma   90.00
#
_symmetry.space_group_name_H-M   'P 1'
#
loop_
_entity.id
_entity.type
_entity.pdbx_description
1 polymer ?
#
loop_
_entity_poly.entity_id
_entity_poly.type
_entity_poly.pdbx_seq_one_letter_code
_entity_poly.pdbx_strand_id
1 'polypeptide(L)'
;MTEIPHVGAKMIAVMDANSIAHSHDTGQHVAEEDRGYLDIHGRPRKRTWCKLANSAFAGDSVLTLSEEVDFEAGEMLIVTASNYEAYEETEEVEVLRRINDYTIELTSGLLYDHISAIHVIEGERVDLRVEVALLSRNV
;
A
#
# COMPACT_ATOMS: atom_id res chain seq x y z
N MET A 1 25.21 7.10 9.57
CA MET A 1 24.98 7.55 8.18
C MET A 1 23.57 7.12 7.86
N THR A 2 22.61 8.03 7.93
CA THR A 2 21.18 7.70 7.77
C THR A 2 20.86 7.85 6.29
N GLU A 3 20.60 6.74 5.62
CA GLU A 3 20.20 6.71 4.23
C GLU A 3 18.73 7.16 4.14
N ILE A 4 18.43 8.09 3.24
CA ILE A 4 17.07 8.55 2.99
C ILE A 4 16.35 7.45 2.20
N PRO A 5 15.14 7.00 2.61
CA PRO A 5 14.41 6.02 1.83
C PRO A 5 14.10 6.59 0.45
N HIS A 6 14.36 5.79 -0.57
CA HIS A 6 14.11 6.08 -1.97
C HIS A 6 12.60 6.06 -2.20
N VAL A 7 11.95 7.20 -1.96
CA VAL A 7 10.57 7.44 -2.37
C VAL A 7 10.59 7.62 -3.89
N GLY A 8 10.23 6.57 -4.63
CA GLY A 8 10.06 6.66 -6.07
C GLY A 8 8.97 7.70 -6.41
N ALA A 9 9.34 8.81 -7.04
CA ALA A 9 8.39 9.74 -7.60
C ALA A 9 7.92 9.21 -8.97
N LYS A 10 6.62 8.95 -9.12
CA LYS A 10 6.02 8.75 -10.45
C LYS A 10 5.55 10.11 -10.97
N MET A 11 6.19 10.61 -12.01
CA MET A 11 5.85 11.88 -12.66
C MET A 11 5.09 11.60 -13.96
N ILE A 12 3.91 12.19 -14.10
CA ILE A 12 3.22 12.30 -15.41
C ILE A 12 3.34 13.75 -15.84
N ALA A 13 3.97 13.99 -16.99
CA ALA A 13 4.00 15.29 -17.62
C ALA A 13 3.02 15.30 -18.79
N VAL A 14 2.14 16.30 -18.80
CA VAL A 14 1.26 16.59 -19.94
C VAL A 14 1.81 17.84 -20.61
N MET A 15 2.05 17.77 -21.91
CA MET A 15 2.55 18.87 -22.73
C MET A 15 1.78 18.92 -24.04
N ASP A 16 1.73 20.09 -24.66
CA ASP A 16 1.27 20.22 -26.04
C ASP A 16 2.18 19.40 -26.99
N ALA A 17 1.58 18.76 -28.00
CA ALA A 17 2.27 17.90 -28.96
C ALA A 17 3.33 18.64 -29.78
N ASN A 18 3.24 19.97 -29.88
CA ASN A 18 4.21 20.81 -30.61
C ASN A 18 5.35 21.37 -29.75
N SER A 19 5.35 21.11 -28.43
CA SER A 19 6.37 21.62 -27.51
C SER A 19 7.54 20.64 -27.35
N ILE A 20 8.55 20.73 -28.22
CA ILE A 20 9.75 19.88 -28.21
C ILE A 20 11.03 20.61 -27.74
N ALA A 21 10.92 21.80 -27.16
CA ALA A 21 12.06 22.61 -26.75
C ALA A 21 12.12 22.76 -25.23
N HIS A 22 13.25 22.39 -24.63
CA HIS A 22 13.60 22.75 -23.25
C HIS A 22 13.93 24.25 -23.19
N SER A 23 12.93 25.10 -22.98
CA SER A 23 13.15 26.51 -22.65
C SER A 23 12.85 26.75 -21.16
N HIS A 24 13.72 27.50 -20.49
CA HIS A 24 13.37 28.15 -19.23
C HIS A 24 12.47 29.35 -19.57
N ASP A 25 11.19 29.09 -19.80
CA ASP A 25 10.18 30.10 -20.09
C ASP A 25 9.18 30.21 -18.91
N THR A 26 8.54 31.36 -18.78
CA THR A 26 7.60 31.73 -17.72
C THR A 26 6.26 30.96 -17.74
N GLY A 27 6.16 29.92 -18.57
CA GLY A 27 4.95 29.15 -18.85
C GLY A 27 4.07 29.82 -19.92
N GLN A 28 3.46 29.02 -20.78
CA GLN A 28 2.47 29.52 -21.75
C GLN A 28 1.08 29.56 -21.12
N HIS A 29 0.41 30.70 -21.20
CA HIS A 29 -0.99 30.81 -20.81
C HIS A 29 -1.88 30.33 -21.96
N VAL A 30 -2.47 29.14 -21.79
CA VAL A 30 -3.39 28.53 -22.76
C VAL A 30 -4.81 29.02 -22.48
N ALA A 31 -5.53 29.45 -23.54
CA ALA A 31 -6.94 29.83 -23.48
C ALA A 31 -7.78 28.67 -22.93
N GLU A 32 -8.90 28.97 -22.24
CA GLU A 32 -9.70 27.91 -21.60
C GLU A 32 -10.26 26.91 -22.62
N GLU A 33 -10.60 27.37 -23.83
CA GLU A 33 -11.07 26.51 -24.92
C GLU A 33 -10.03 25.47 -25.42
N ASP A 34 -8.74 25.74 -25.19
CA ASP A 34 -7.63 24.92 -25.69
C ASP A 34 -7.05 23.99 -24.61
N ARG A 35 -7.65 23.95 -23.40
CA ARG A 35 -7.21 23.07 -22.31
C ARG A 35 -7.83 21.67 -22.44
N GLY A 36 -6.96 20.66 -22.49
CA GLY A 36 -7.36 19.27 -22.30
C GLY A 36 -7.60 18.94 -20.83
N TYR A 37 -8.50 17.99 -20.57
CA TYR A 37 -8.73 17.40 -19.25
C TYR A 37 -8.10 16.02 -19.19
N LEU A 38 -7.41 15.73 -18.09
CA LEU A 38 -6.91 14.40 -17.76
C LEU A 38 -7.66 13.90 -16.53
N ASP A 39 -8.45 12.85 -16.71
CA ASP A 39 -9.10 12.13 -15.63
C ASP A 39 -8.44 10.76 -15.44
N ILE A 40 -7.97 10.49 -14.23
CA ILE A 40 -7.35 9.22 -13.86
C ILE A 40 -8.33 8.46 -12.96
N HIS A 41 -8.82 7.32 -13.45
CA HIS A 41 -9.82 6.52 -12.75
C HIS A 41 -9.25 5.16 -12.38
N GLY A 42 -9.03 4.93 -11.09
CA GLY A 42 -8.76 3.60 -10.58
C GLY A 42 -10.02 2.83 -10.18
N ARG A 43 -9.92 1.50 -10.12
CA ARG A 43 -10.98 0.66 -9.57
C ARG A 43 -11.27 1.07 -8.11
N PRO A 44 -12.54 1.30 -7.72
CA PRO A 44 -12.89 1.53 -6.32
C PRO A 44 -12.47 0.34 -5.45
N ARG A 45 -11.93 0.60 -4.26
CA ARG A 45 -11.51 -0.44 -3.30
C ARG A 45 -12.24 -0.24 -1.98
N LYS A 46 -12.64 -1.33 -1.30
CA LYS A 46 -13.21 -1.25 0.06
C LYS A 46 -12.17 -0.66 1.02
N ARG A 47 -10.94 -1.19 0.95
CA ARG A 47 -9.78 -0.77 1.74
C ARG A 47 -8.52 -0.91 0.91
N THR A 48 -7.53 -0.07 1.20
CA THR A 48 -6.15 -0.23 0.70
C THR A 48 -5.16 -0.57 1.80
N TRP A 49 -5.61 -0.48 3.05
CA TRP A 49 -4.82 -0.65 4.25
C TRP A 49 -5.76 -1.10 5.36
N CYS A 50 -5.31 -2.05 6.17
CA CYS A 50 -5.99 -2.56 7.35
C CYS A 50 -4.93 -3.13 8.30
N LYS A 51 -5.36 -3.74 9.42
CA LYS A 51 -4.46 -4.45 10.34
C LYS A 51 -4.78 -5.93 10.43
N LEU A 52 -3.81 -6.74 10.82
CA LEU A 52 -4.05 -8.12 11.22
C LEU A 52 -5.01 -8.16 12.43
N ALA A 53 -5.98 -9.05 12.41
CA ALA A 53 -6.86 -9.29 13.56
C ALA A 53 -6.16 -10.11 14.65
N ASN A 54 -5.30 -11.05 14.24
CA ASN A 54 -4.53 -11.95 15.10
C ASN A 54 -3.07 -11.94 14.64
N SER A 55 -2.14 -12.26 15.54
CA SER A 55 -0.76 -12.51 15.13
C SER A 55 -0.68 -13.62 14.08
N ALA A 56 0.26 -13.49 13.15
CA ALA A 56 0.61 -14.50 12.16
C ALA A 56 2.10 -14.83 12.33
N PHE A 57 2.47 -16.10 12.22
CA PHE A 57 3.83 -16.56 12.49
C PHE A 57 4.54 -16.98 11.21
N ALA A 58 5.87 -17.04 11.26
CA ALA A 58 6.66 -17.51 10.14
C ALA A 58 6.16 -18.89 9.64
N GLY A 59 5.97 -18.99 8.33
CA GLY A 59 5.39 -20.16 7.66
C GLY A 59 3.86 -20.13 7.52
N ASP A 60 3.14 -19.27 8.24
CA ASP A 60 1.70 -19.10 8.04
C ASP A 60 1.41 -18.48 6.68
N SER A 61 0.46 -19.04 5.93
CA SER A 61 0.00 -18.49 4.65
C SER A 61 -1.42 -17.96 4.69
N VAL A 62 -2.10 -18.02 5.83
CA VAL A 62 -3.49 -17.56 5.97
C VAL A 62 -3.53 -16.40 6.97
N LEU A 63 -3.92 -15.22 6.49
CA LEU A 63 -4.00 -14.02 7.31
C LEU A 63 -5.45 -13.70 7.64
N THR A 64 -5.73 -13.42 8.91
CA THR A 64 -7.02 -12.88 9.35
C THR A 64 -6.88 -11.38 9.58
N LEU A 65 -7.74 -10.60 8.94
CA LEU A 65 -7.72 -9.13 8.92
C LEU A 65 -8.79 -8.56 9.83
N SER A 66 -8.54 -7.36 10.33
CA SER A 66 -9.40 -6.67 11.29
C SER A 66 -10.62 -5.98 10.67
N GLU A 67 -10.62 -5.82 9.35
CA GLU A 67 -11.66 -5.12 8.59
C GLU A 67 -11.96 -5.91 7.31
N GLU A 68 -13.13 -5.63 6.70
CA GLU A 68 -13.46 -6.17 5.40
C GLU A 68 -12.53 -5.61 4.32
N VAL A 69 -12.00 -6.50 3.50
CA VAL A 69 -11.16 -6.17 2.34
C VAL A 69 -11.68 -6.82 1.08
N ASP A 70 -11.30 -6.24 -0.04
CA ASP A 70 -11.56 -6.73 -1.38
C ASP A 70 -10.26 -7.12 -2.10
N PHE A 71 -9.22 -7.50 -1.35
CA PHE A 71 -7.96 -8.00 -1.91
C PHE A 71 -8.21 -9.24 -2.78
N GLU A 72 -7.64 -9.28 -3.98
CA GLU A 72 -7.86 -10.31 -5.00
C GLU A 72 -6.56 -11.08 -5.31
N ALA A 73 -6.71 -12.26 -5.90
CA ALA A 73 -5.58 -13.09 -6.29
C ALA A 73 -4.62 -12.34 -7.24
N GLY A 74 -3.31 -12.49 -7.02
CA GLY A 74 -2.26 -11.82 -7.78
C GLY A 74 -1.98 -10.37 -7.33
N GLU A 75 -2.72 -9.83 -6.36
CA GLU A 75 -2.39 -8.54 -5.78
C GLU A 75 -1.22 -8.67 -4.78
N MET A 76 -0.30 -7.70 -4.84
CA MET A 76 0.82 -7.59 -3.91
C MET A 76 0.42 -6.76 -2.70
N LEU A 77 0.70 -7.29 -1.53
CA LEU A 77 0.52 -6.65 -0.25
C LEU A 77 1.87 -6.43 0.44
N ILE A 78 1.92 -5.49 1.35
CA ILE A 78 2.99 -5.35 2.33
C ILE A 78 2.44 -5.71 3.70
N VAL A 79 3.20 -6.48 4.47
CA VAL A 79 2.93 -6.80 5.87
C VAL A 79 4.05 -6.17 6.71
N THR A 80 3.70 -5.25 7.60
CA THR A 80 4.71 -4.49 8.35
C THR A 80 5.32 -5.29 9.49
N ALA A 81 6.52 -4.91 9.91
CA ALA A 81 7.10 -5.41 11.15
C ALA A 81 6.25 -5.09 12.39
N SER A 82 6.43 -5.89 13.44
CA SER A 82 5.71 -5.76 14.71
C SER A 82 6.28 -4.70 15.66
N ASN A 83 7.52 -4.24 15.40
CA ASN A 83 8.21 -3.28 16.26
C ASN A 83 9.25 -2.47 15.47
N TYR A 84 9.79 -1.42 16.11
CA TYR A 84 10.76 -0.50 15.50
C TYR A 84 12.14 -1.12 15.26
N GLU A 85 12.59 -2.03 16.13
CA GLU A 85 13.91 -2.68 16.03
C GLU A 85 13.95 -3.73 14.91
N ALA A 86 12.78 -4.18 14.48
CA ALA A 86 12.56 -5.22 13.48
C ALA A 86 12.08 -4.66 12.13
N TYR A 87 12.40 -3.41 11.77
CA TYR A 87 11.92 -2.81 10.51
C TYR A 87 12.24 -3.67 9.26
N GLU A 88 13.31 -4.47 9.32
CA GLU A 88 13.73 -5.42 8.26
C GLU A 88 12.79 -6.62 8.10
N GLU A 89 11.90 -6.87 9.07
CA GLU A 89 10.87 -7.93 9.03
C GLU A 89 9.59 -7.48 8.29
N THR A 90 9.65 -6.36 7.55
CA THR A 90 8.58 -5.97 6.63
C THR A 90 8.71 -6.77 5.34
N GLU A 91 7.65 -7.46 4.93
CA GLU A 91 7.68 -8.33 3.76
C GLU A 91 6.58 -8.00 2.73
N GLU A 92 6.92 -8.17 1.45
CA GLU A 92 5.96 -8.12 0.36
C GLU A 92 5.43 -9.53 0.08
N VAL A 93 4.11 -9.68 0.05
CA VAL A 93 3.43 -10.97 -0.14
C VAL A 93 2.41 -10.89 -1.27
N GLU A 94 2.21 -11.99 -1.98
CA GLU A 94 1.21 -12.08 -3.04
C GLU A 94 -0.02 -12.83 -2.52
N VAL A 95 -1.21 -12.30 -2.79
CA VAL A 95 -2.47 -12.98 -2.48
C VAL A 95 -2.69 -14.14 -3.43
N LEU A 96 -2.79 -15.36 -2.91
CA LEU A 96 -3.23 -16.53 -3.68
C LEU A 96 -4.74 -16.47 -3.94
N ARG A 97 -5.53 -16.18 -2.91
CA ARG A 97 -6.98 -15.99 -3.01
C ARG A 97 -7.55 -15.32 -1.76
N ARG A 98 -8.72 -14.70 -1.92
CA ARG A 98 -9.56 -14.27 -0.79
C ARG A 98 -10.47 -15.42 -0.36
N ILE A 99 -10.36 -15.85 0.88
CA ILE A 99 -11.21 -16.90 1.47
C ILE A 99 -12.59 -16.33 1.79
N ASN A 100 -12.61 -15.16 2.42
CA ASN A 100 -13.81 -14.38 2.75
C ASN A 100 -13.41 -12.90 2.93
N ASP A 101 -14.35 -12.03 3.30
CA ASP A 101 -14.11 -10.58 3.42
C ASP A 101 -13.04 -10.19 4.47
N TYR A 102 -12.70 -11.08 5.42
CA TYR A 102 -11.70 -10.84 6.48
C TYR A 102 -10.51 -11.78 6.41
N THR A 103 -10.45 -12.72 5.46
CA THR A 103 -9.41 -13.75 5.45
C THR A 103 -8.87 -13.94 4.04
N ILE A 104 -7.55 -13.87 3.92
CA ILE A 104 -6.82 -14.09 2.68
C ILE A 104 -5.84 -15.25 2.85
N GLU A 105 -5.54 -15.92 1.75
CA GLU A 105 -4.47 -16.90 1.63
C GLU A 105 -3.38 -16.33 0.72
N LEU A 106 -2.13 -16.48 1.12
CA LEU A 106 -0.93 -16.03 0.44
C LEU A 106 -0.37 -17.15 -0.45
N THR A 107 0.41 -16.79 -1.48
CA THR A 107 1.07 -17.76 -2.36
C THR A 107 2.20 -18.51 -1.67
N SER A 108 2.81 -17.89 -0.65
CA SER A 108 3.88 -18.44 0.19
C SER A 108 3.61 -18.11 1.65
N GLY A 109 4.16 -18.91 2.57
CA GLY A 109 4.12 -18.60 3.99
C GLY A 109 5.00 -17.39 4.33
N LEU A 110 4.63 -16.67 5.39
CA LEU A 110 5.39 -15.52 5.90
C LEU A 110 6.83 -15.92 6.25
N LEU A 111 7.76 -15.00 6.12
CA LEU A 111 9.15 -15.22 6.52
C LEU A 111 9.37 -14.93 8.01
N TYR A 112 8.61 -13.99 8.57
CA TYR A 112 8.79 -13.50 9.94
C TYR A 112 7.52 -13.61 10.80
N ASP A 113 7.70 -13.41 12.09
CA ASP A 113 6.60 -13.36 13.05
C ASP A 113 5.99 -11.95 13.11
N HIS A 114 4.70 -11.85 12.85
CA HIS A 114 3.93 -10.62 12.88
C HIS A 114 2.98 -10.60 14.07
N ILE A 115 3.49 -10.11 15.21
CA ILE A 115 2.77 -10.02 16.48
C ILE A 115 1.84 -8.82 16.48
N SER A 116 0.54 -9.09 16.59
CA SER A 116 -0.51 -8.07 16.53
C SER A 116 -1.30 -8.01 17.83
N ALA A 117 -1.23 -6.87 18.52
CA ALA A 117 -1.91 -6.69 19.79
C ALA A 117 -2.46 -5.26 20.01
N ILE A 118 -3.54 -5.18 20.78
CA ILE A 118 -4.01 -3.92 21.36
C ILE A 118 -3.62 -3.92 22.83
N HIS A 119 -2.87 -2.92 23.25
CA HIS A 119 -2.45 -2.74 24.63
C HIS A 119 -3.34 -1.71 25.34
N VAL A 120 -3.50 -1.87 26.64
CA VAL A 120 -4.14 -0.87 27.50
C VAL A 120 -3.08 -0.34 28.46
N ILE A 121 -2.74 0.94 28.34
CA ILE A 121 -1.70 1.61 29.13
C ILE A 121 -2.38 2.77 29.84
N GLU A 122 -2.36 2.76 31.18
CA GLU A 122 -3.02 3.81 32.00
C GLU A 122 -4.51 4.05 31.66
N GLY A 123 -5.20 3.02 31.16
CA GLY A 123 -6.60 3.08 30.73
C GLY A 123 -6.80 3.49 29.26
N GLU A 124 -5.75 3.91 28.58
CA GLU A 124 -5.76 4.26 27.15
C GLU A 124 -5.50 3.04 26.27
N ARG A 125 -6.27 2.90 25.19
CA ARG A 125 -6.13 1.80 24.22
C ARG A 125 -5.12 2.19 23.14
N VAL A 126 -4.03 1.44 23.04
CA VAL A 126 -2.99 1.60 22.03
C VAL A 126 -3.03 0.41 21.07
N ASP A 127 -3.37 0.65 19.81
CA ASP A 127 -3.48 -0.40 18.79
C ASP A 127 -2.16 -0.57 18.02
N LEU A 128 -1.38 -1.57 18.43
CA LEU A 128 -0.10 -1.95 17.84
C LEU A 128 -0.20 -3.17 16.91
N ARG A 129 -1.39 -3.44 16.36
CA ARG A 129 -1.53 -4.53 15.39
C ARG A 129 -0.79 -4.20 14.09
N VAL A 130 -0.19 -5.23 13.50
CA VAL A 130 0.57 -5.16 12.24
C VAL A 130 -0.32 -4.70 11.10
N GLU A 131 0.21 -3.83 10.27
CA GLU A 131 -0.48 -3.26 9.12
C GLU A 131 -0.31 -4.16 7.90
N VAL A 132 -1.37 -4.22 7.07
CA VAL A 132 -1.40 -4.92 5.80
C VAL A 132 -1.95 -3.96 4.74
N ALA A 133 -1.19 -3.71 3.67
CA ALA A 133 -1.54 -2.71 2.67
C ALA A 133 -1.30 -3.17 1.22
N LEU A 134 -2.11 -2.67 0.28
CA LEU A 134 -1.91 -2.90 -1.15
C LEU A 134 -0.71 -2.09 -1.68
N LEU A 135 0.18 -2.76 -2.43
CA LEU A 135 1.34 -2.12 -3.06
C LEU A 135 1.06 -1.54 -4.44
N SER A 136 -0.06 -1.92 -5.06
CA SER A 136 -0.43 -1.40 -6.38
C SER A 136 -1.89 -0.96 -6.46
N ARG A 137 -2.12 -0.02 -7.38
CA ARG A 137 -3.45 0.37 -7.85
C ARG A 137 -3.42 0.38 -9.37
N ASN A 138 -4.51 -0.10 -9.96
CA ASN A 138 -4.82 0.19 -11.36
C ASN A 138 -5.40 1.60 -11.40
N VAL A 139 -4.70 2.52 -12.07
CA VAL A 139 -5.05 3.92 -12.30
C VAL A 139 -4.69 4.30 -13.73
#